data_AF-A0A3B0XC59-F1
#
_entry.id   AF-A0A3B0XC59-F1
#
_cell.length_a   1.000
_cell.length_b   1.000
_cell.length_c   1.000
_cell.angle_alpha   90.00
_cell.angle_beta   90.00
_cell.angle_gamma   90.00
#
_symmetry.space_group_name_H-M   'P 1'
#
loop_
_entity.id
_entity.type
_entity.pdbx_description
1 polymer ?
#
loop_
_entity_poly.entity_id
_entity_poly.type
_entity_poly.pdbx_seq_one_letter_code
_entity_poly.pdbx_strand_id
1 'polypeptide(L)'
;PRFFAGNPVNDDVFNPSSIPPHWNFTDLGDQGYSVPWIGVLKMRSDNHSLASGPECGIDLVLGANGAWGTDKASILDIEIGNQLPQVFEDRIAVAEIVEPGNDIKTADLLDMEAFLKSIVSPAPHDFDEVKAEAGWKLFYGKANCVACHSTPEGTGEGYFDNIVENPPQGLLAIGIKTPGLRGLHHTAPYFHDGSAATLLDVMKRYTSPDIPQVPSDLSENELLELVEYMHSL
;
A
#
# COMPACT_ATOMS: atom_id res chain seq x y z
N PRO A 1 22.64 11.82 -5.90
CA PRO A 1 22.92 10.36 -5.78
C PRO A 1 22.31 9.64 -6.98
N ARG A 2 23.06 8.76 -7.65
CA ARG A 2 22.52 7.96 -8.77
C ARG A 2 21.67 6.82 -8.22
N PHE A 3 20.66 6.39 -8.97
CA PHE A 3 19.87 5.22 -8.60
C PHE A 3 20.74 3.95 -8.58
N PHE A 4 20.25 2.89 -7.92
CA PHE A 4 20.91 1.59 -7.96
C PHE A 4 20.95 1.04 -9.39
N ALA A 5 22.01 0.31 -9.71
CA ALA A 5 22.15 -0.35 -11.01
C ALA A 5 20.98 -1.32 -11.27
N GLY A 6 20.37 -1.23 -12.46
CA GLY A 6 19.22 -2.05 -12.86
C GLY A 6 17.86 -1.51 -12.44
N ASN A 7 17.79 -0.33 -11.82
CA ASN A 7 16.51 0.36 -11.61
C ASN A 7 15.97 0.85 -12.97
N PRO A 8 14.74 0.47 -13.37
CA PRO A 8 14.14 0.91 -14.64
C PRO A 8 13.89 2.43 -14.72
N VAL A 9 13.91 3.15 -13.59
CA VAL A 9 13.85 4.63 -13.57
C VAL A 9 15.22 5.29 -13.48
N ASN A 10 16.31 4.53 -13.59
CA ASN A 10 17.65 5.11 -13.64
C ASN A 10 17.94 5.67 -15.02
N ASP A 11 18.09 6.98 -15.09
CA ASP A 11 18.46 7.77 -16.28
C ASP A 11 19.99 8.00 -16.39
N ASP A 12 20.77 7.46 -15.46
CA ASP A 12 22.23 7.65 -15.31
C ASP A 12 22.68 9.09 -14.99
N VAL A 13 21.75 9.97 -14.58
CA VAL A 13 22.00 11.39 -14.28
C VAL A 13 22.21 11.66 -12.78
N PHE A 14 23.00 12.68 -12.43
CA PHE A 14 23.24 13.08 -11.04
C PHE A 14 22.12 13.97 -10.47
N ASN A 15 21.16 13.37 -9.76
CA ASN A 15 20.06 14.11 -9.11
C ASN A 15 20.52 15.01 -7.93
N PRO A 16 19.96 16.22 -7.69
CA PRO A 16 20.56 17.22 -6.79
C PRO A 16 19.98 17.12 -5.38
N SER A 17 18.86 16.42 -5.20
CA SER A 17 18.26 16.18 -3.90
C SER A 17 18.74 14.80 -3.46
N SER A 18 19.11 14.74 -2.18
CA SER A 18 19.65 13.51 -1.62
C SER A 18 18.56 12.46 -1.42
N ILE A 19 17.32 12.84 -1.08
CA ILE A 19 16.08 12.04 -1.02
C ILE A 19 14.84 12.96 -0.83
N PRO A 20 13.72 12.82 -1.58
CA PRO A 20 13.59 12.08 -2.83
C PRO A 20 14.15 12.87 -4.03
N PRO A 21 14.47 12.22 -5.16
CA PRO A 21 14.86 12.87 -6.40
C PRO A 21 13.76 13.81 -6.91
N HIS A 22 13.96 15.13 -6.94
CA HIS A 22 12.88 16.08 -7.28
C HIS A 22 12.68 16.30 -8.79
N TRP A 23 13.69 16.05 -9.62
CA TRP A 23 13.66 16.29 -11.07
C TRP A 23 12.75 15.30 -11.81
N ASN A 24 12.77 14.04 -11.37
CA ASN A 24 11.97 12.96 -11.96
C ASN A 24 10.45 13.20 -11.97
N PHE A 25 9.94 14.14 -11.16
CA PHE A 25 8.51 14.39 -11.02
C PHE A 25 8.00 15.60 -11.81
N THR A 26 8.86 16.57 -12.17
CA THR A 26 8.45 17.76 -12.95
C THR A 26 8.22 17.42 -14.42
N ASP A 27 9.07 16.57 -14.99
CA ASP A 27 9.07 16.27 -16.44
C ASP A 27 7.89 15.36 -16.85
N LEU A 28 7.33 14.64 -15.88
CA LEU A 28 6.12 13.84 -16.05
C LEU A 28 4.90 14.72 -16.36
N GLY A 29 4.81 15.91 -15.76
CA GLY A 29 3.75 16.88 -16.07
C GLY A 29 3.73 17.32 -17.53
N ASP A 30 4.91 17.57 -18.10
CA ASP A 30 5.07 17.98 -19.51
C ASP A 30 4.78 16.84 -20.50
N GLN A 31 4.95 15.58 -20.07
CA GLN A 31 4.54 14.39 -20.82
C GLN A 31 3.02 14.10 -20.72
N GLY A 32 2.24 14.96 -20.04
CA GLY A 32 0.81 14.76 -19.82
C GLY A 32 0.49 13.76 -18.70
N TYR A 33 1.50 13.35 -17.93
CA TYR A 33 1.34 12.52 -16.74
C TYR A 33 1.03 13.44 -15.54
N SER A 34 -0.17 13.32 -14.97
CA SER A 34 -0.58 14.15 -13.83
C SER A 34 0.09 13.67 -12.54
N VAL A 35 1.34 14.05 -12.31
CA VAL A 35 2.02 13.77 -11.05
C VAL A 35 2.00 15.03 -10.17
N PRO A 36 1.27 15.04 -9.04
CA PRO A 36 1.52 16.05 -8.04
C PRO A 36 2.94 15.83 -7.50
N TRP A 37 3.76 16.87 -7.55
CA TRP A 37 4.91 16.96 -6.67
C TRP A 37 4.50 16.55 -5.24
N ILE A 38 5.38 15.87 -4.49
CA ILE A 38 5.20 15.40 -3.10
C ILE A 38 5.12 16.60 -2.10
N GLY A 39 4.42 17.66 -2.48
CA GLY A 39 3.78 18.58 -1.57
C GLY A 39 2.55 17.89 -1.00
N VAL A 40 2.24 18.19 0.26
CA VAL A 40 1.02 17.73 0.94
C VAL A 40 -0.17 17.85 -0.02
N LEU A 41 -0.79 16.72 -0.37
CA LEU A 41 -2.05 16.73 -1.10
C LEU A 41 -3.03 17.58 -0.29
N LYS A 42 -3.57 18.64 -0.90
CA LYS A 42 -4.50 19.52 -0.19
C LYS A 42 -5.82 18.76 0.00
N MET A 43 -6.02 18.23 1.21
CA MET A 43 -7.30 17.67 1.63
C MET A 43 -8.37 18.76 1.51
N ARG A 44 -9.35 18.55 0.62
CA ARG A 44 -10.58 19.35 0.57
C ARG A 44 -11.72 18.52 1.14
N SER A 45 -12.80 19.16 1.58
CA SER A 45 -13.99 18.44 2.07
C SER A 45 -14.67 17.55 1.02
N ASP A 46 -14.29 17.69 -0.26
CA ASP A 46 -14.77 16.95 -1.42
C ASP A 46 -13.69 16.07 -2.08
N ASN A 47 -12.44 16.08 -1.59
CA ASN A 47 -11.32 15.30 -2.15
C ASN A 47 -10.54 14.59 -1.02
N HIS A 48 -10.91 13.34 -0.80
CA HIS A 48 -10.34 12.44 0.22
C HIS A 48 -9.33 11.50 -0.43
N SER A 49 -8.27 12.02 -1.02
CA SER A 49 -7.19 11.18 -1.57
C SER A 49 -6.24 10.77 -0.44
N LEU A 50 -6.13 9.46 -0.21
CA LEU A 50 -5.64 8.84 1.04
C LEU A 50 -4.37 8.01 0.88
N ALA A 51 -3.70 8.11 -0.26
CA ALA A 51 -2.44 7.42 -0.48
C ALA A 51 -1.29 8.19 0.17
N SER A 52 -0.38 7.48 0.85
CA SER A 52 0.94 8.03 1.16
C SER A 52 1.70 8.29 -0.15
N GLY A 53 2.64 9.24 -0.15
CA GLY A 53 3.39 9.63 -1.36
C GLY A 53 3.96 8.46 -2.20
N PRO A 54 4.47 7.37 -1.59
CA PRO A 54 4.86 6.15 -2.31
C PRO A 54 3.70 5.38 -2.96
N GLU A 55 2.53 5.33 -2.32
CA GLU A 55 1.33 4.68 -2.87
C GLU A 55 0.75 5.47 -4.05
N CYS A 56 0.82 6.81 -4.03
CA CYS A 56 0.47 7.64 -5.18
C CYS A 56 1.33 7.33 -6.40
N GLY A 57 2.64 7.12 -6.21
CA GLY A 57 3.58 6.82 -7.29
C GLY A 57 3.36 5.43 -7.89
N ILE A 58 3.03 4.43 -7.07
CA ILE A 58 2.67 3.08 -7.52
C ILE A 58 1.30 3.08 -8.23
N ASP A 59 0.32 3.83 -7.73
CA ASP A 59 -1.02 3.91 -8.31
C ASP A 59 -1.05 4.64 -9.66
N LEU A 60 -0.27 5.70 -9.81
CA LEU A 60 -0.12 6.46 -11.07
C LEU A 60 0.56 5.63 -12.17
N VAL A 61 1.45 4.72 -11.80
CA VAL A 61 2.09 3.79 -12.72
C VAL A 61 1.10 2.72 -13.17
N LEU A 62 0.26 2.20 -12.27
CA LEU A 62 -0.55 0.99 -12.50
C LEU A 62 -1.92 1.19 -13.16
N GLY A 63 -2.30 2.43 -13.52
CA GLY A 63 -3.53 2.73 -14.29
C GLY A 63 -4.81 2.12 -13.73
N ALA A 64 -4.80 1.72 -12.47
CA ALA A 64 -5.83 0.98 -11.77
C ALA A 64 -6.28 1.83 -10.58
N ASN A 65 -7.45 1.51 -9.99
CA ASN A 65 -8.04 2.17 -8.81
C ASN A 65 -7.21 1.98 -7.51
N GLY A 66 -5.89 1.98 -7.65
CA GLY A 66 -4.88 1.88 -6.65
C GLY A 66 -5.00 0.67 -5.73
N ALA A 67 -4.23 0.73 -4.65
CA ALA A 67 -4.37 -0.19 -3.53
C ALA A 67 -5.79 -0.20 -2.90
N TRP A 68 -6.78 0.55 -3.40
CA TRP A 68 -8.02 0.93 -2.70
C TRP A 68 -9.32 0.50 -3.39
N GLY A 69 -9.33 0.24 -4.71
CA GLY A 69 -10.39 -0.52 -5.39
C GLY A 69 -11.82 0.03 -5.26
N THR A 70 -12.02 1.34 -5.08
CA THR A 70 -13.38 1.92 -4.99
C THR A 70 -13.74 2.76 -6.22
N ASP A 71 -14.98 2.65 -6.67
CA ASP A 71 -15.56 3.44 -7.76
C ASP A 71 -15.70 4.94 -7.40
N LYS A 72 -15.49 5.29 -6.13
CA LYS A 72 -15.55 6.65 -5.59
C LYS A 72 -14.18 7.31 -5.44
N ALA A 73 -13.10 6.55 -5.60
CA ALA A 73 -11.75 7.10 -5.67
C ALA A 73 -11.51 7.65 -7.08
N SER A 74 -12.28 8.66 -7.46
CA SER A 74 -11.91 9.51 -8.59
C SER A 74 -10.88 10.51 -8.07
N ILE A 75 -9.63 10.41 -8.52
CA ILE A 75 -8.69 11.51 -8.38
C ILE A 75 -9.22 12.65 -9.26
N LEU A 76 -10.08 13.49 -8.69
CA LEU A 76 -10.61 14.70 -9.33
C LEU A 76 -9.78 15.87 -8.83
N ASP A 77 -9.27 16.66 -9.77
CA ASP A 77 -8.60 17.95 -9.51
C ASP A 77 -7.52 17.88 -8.43
N ILE A 78 -6.38 17.28 -8.80
CA ILE A 78 -5.16 17.29 -7.98
C ILE A 78 -4.72 18.75 -7.76
N GLU A 79 -4.93 19.28 -6.55
CA GLU A 79 -4.40 20.58 -6.11
C GLU A 79 -3.11 20.37 -5.30
N ILE A 80 -2.01 20.95 -5.78
CA ILE A 80 -0.70 20.94 -5.12
C ILE A 80 -0.76 21.87 -3.89
N GLY A 81 -0.65 21.31 -2.68
CA GLY A 81 -0.82 22.07 -1.44
C GLY A 81 0.36 22.97 -1.07
N ASN A 82 1.57 22.70 -1.57
CA ASN A 82 2.75 23.55 -1.41
C ASN A 82 3.54 23.55 -2.72
N GLN A 83 3.94 24.72 -3.23
CA GLN A 83 4.89 24.77 -4.33
C GLN A 83 6.28 24.33 -3.84
N LEU A 84 7.05 23.73 -4.75
CA LEU A 84 8.45 23.44 -4.50
C LEU A 84 9.17 24.78 -4.19
N PRO A 85 9.98 24.88 -3.11
CA PRO A 85 10.69 26.13 -2.85
C PRO A 85 11.55 26.55 -4.04
N GLN A 86 11.55 27.84 -4.41
CA GLN A 86 12.21 28.36 -5.62
C GLN A 86 13.66 27.88 -5.80
N VAL A 87 14.42 27.76 -4.70
CA VAL A 87 15.79 27.25 -4.72
C VAL A 87 15.93 25.85 -5.33
N PHE A 88 14.90 25.01 -5.23
CA PHE A 88 14.90 23.71 -5.87
C PHE A 88 14.53 23.83 -7.35
N GLU A 89 13.52 24.63 -7.71
CA GLU A 89 13.17 24.91 -9.12
C GLU A 89 14.39 25.42 -9.90
N ASP A 90 15.14 26.36 -9.34
CA ASP A 90 16.36 26.91 -9.94
C ASP A 90 17.43 25.82 -10.14
N ARG A 91 17.53 24.88 -9.19
CA ARG A 91 18.45 23.73 -9.30
C ARG A 91 17.98 22.73 -10.36
N ILE A 92 16.67 22.54 -10.55
CA ILE A 92 16.11 21.74 -11.66
C ILE A 92 16.49 22.35 -12.99
N ALA A 93 16.24 23.64 -13.17
CA ALA A 93 16.55 24.33 -14.42
C ALA A 93 18.05 24.25 -14.78
N VAL A 94 18.95 24.38 -13.81
CA VAL A 94 20.40 24.26 -14.05
C VAL A 94 20.78 22.85 -14.50
N ALA A 95 20.14 21.82 -13.97
CA ALA A 95 20.53 20.46 -14.25
C ALA A 95 20.08 19.92 -15.58
N GLU A 96 18.87 20.29 -16.00
CA GLU A 96 18.37 20.02 -17.35
C GLU A 96 19.34 20.53 -18.42
N ILE A 97 20.01 21.66 -18.13
CA ILE A 97 21.01 22.25 -19.02
C ILE A 97 22.35 21.51 -18.95
N VAL A 98 22.77 21.05 -17.78
CA VAL A 98 24.12 20.53 -17.54
C VAL A 98 24.23 19.03 -17.82
N GLU A 99 23.19 18.25 -17.54
CA GLU A 99 23.13 16.80 -17.78
C GLU A 99 21.79 16.41 -18.44
N PRO A 100 21.57 16.79 -19.72
CA PRO A 100 20.29 16.54 -20.40
C PRO A 100 19.99 15.04 -20.55
N GLY A 101 18.71 14.68 -20.49
CA GLY A 101 18.23 13.29 -20.62
C GLY A 101 17.86 12.61 -19.29
N ASN A 102 17.68 13.38 -18.22
CA ASN A 102 17.16 13.00 -16.90
C ASN A 102 15.64 12.77 -16.85
N ASP A 103 15.01 12.55 -18.00
CA ASP A 103 13.58 12.33 -18.09
C ASP A 103 13.22 10.89 -17.70
N ILE A 104 12.28 10.71 -16.78
CA ILE A 104 11.54 9.45 -16.71
C ILE A 104 10.62 9.38 -17.91
N LYS A 105 10.81 8.38 -18.78
CA LYS A 105 9.89 8.18 -19.91
C LYS A 105 8.64 7.49 -19.43
N THR A 106 7.51 7.90 -19.99
CA THR A 106 6.22 7.21 -19.80
C THR A 106 6.33 5.69 -20.05
N ALA A 107 7.14 5.26 -21.02
CA ALA A 107 7.37 3.84 -21.30
C ALA A 107 8.01 3.08 -20.12
N ASP A 108 8.95 3.69 -19.41
CA ASP A 108 9.64 3.06 -18.26
C ASP A 108 8.67 2.88 -17.07
N LEU A 109 7.71 3.80 -16.93
CA LEU A 109 6.61 3.68 -15.96
C LEU A 109 5.68 2.53 -16.33
N LEU A 110 5.26 2.43 -17.60
CA LEU A 110 4.42 1.32 -18.07
C LEU A 110 5.11 -0.04 -17.91
N ASP A 111 6.43 -0.10 -18.11
CA ASP A 111 7.22 -1.33 -17.88
C ASP A 111 7.26 -1.71 -16.40
N MET A 112 7.39 -0.73 -15.49
CA MET A 112 7.27 -0.98 -14.04
C MET A 112 5.87 -1.48 -13.67
N GLU A 113 4.83 -0.89 -14.25
CA GLU A 113 3.45 -1.34 -14.06
C GLU A 113 3.29 -2.79 -14.51
N ALA A 114 3.78 -3.12 -15.71
CA ALA A 114 3.70 -4.47 -16.25
C ALA A 114 4.46 -5.45 -15.36
N PHE A 115 5.65 -5.08 -14.87
CA PHE A 115 6.41 -5.88 -13.91
C PHE A 115 5.63 -6.11 -12.62
N LEU A 116 5.11 -5.06 -11.97
CA LEU A 116 4.34 -5.17 -10.75
C LEU A 116 3.06 -6.02 -10.93
N LYS A 117 2.34 -5.86 -12.05
CA LYS A 117 1.18 -6.69 -12.41
C LYS A 117 1.55 -8.15 -12.70
N SER A 118 2.81 -8.42 -13.04
CA SER A 118 3.30 -9.78 -13.27
C SER A 118 3.62 -10.53 -11.97
N ILE A 119 3.72 -9.83 -10.83
CA ILE A 119 3.96 -10.46 -9.53
C ILE A 119 2.68 -11.17 -9.08
N VAL A 120 2.77 -12.49 -8.96
CA VAL A 120 1.68 -13.33 -8.46
C VAL A 120 1.93 -13.72 -7.02
N SER A 121 0.86 -14.04 -6.28
CA SER A 121 0.98 -14.58 -4.93
C SER A 121 1.84 -15.86 -4.93
N PRO A 122 2.71 -16.04 -3.92
CA PRO A 122 3.47 -17.27 -3.77
C PRO A 122 2.55 -18.45 -3.45
N ALA A 123 3.08 -19.67 -3.59
CA ALA A 123 2.36 -20.85 -3.14
C ALA A 123 2.10 -20.79 -1.62
N PRO A 124 1.01 -21.42 -1.13
CA PRO A 124 0.77 -21.54 0.30
C PRO A 124 1.94 -22.21 1.04
N HIS A 125 2.05 -21.93 2.34
CA HIS A 125 3.01 -22.63 3.21
C HIS A 125 2.55 -24.07 3.45
N ASP A 126 3.37 -24.90 4.12
CA ASP A 126 2.88 -26.14 4.73
C ASP A 126 1.81 -25.81 5.79
N PHE A 127 0.66 -26.51 5.74
CA PHE A 127 -0.46 -26.38 6.68
C PHE A 127 -1.14 -27.73 6.94
N ASP A 128 -1.89 -27.82 8.05
CA ASP A 128 -2.77 -28.96 8.36
C ASP A 128 -4.13 -28.77 7.67
N GLU A 129 -4.42 -29.58 6.64
CA GLU A 129 -5.64 -29.44 5.82
C GLU A 129 -6.93 -29.54 6.63
N VAL A 130 -7.00 -30.44 7.63
CA VAL A 130 -8.20 -30.64 8.44
C VAL A 130 -8.46 -29.41 9.30
N LYS A 131 -7.40 -28.84 9.88
CA LYS A 131 -7.51 -27.61 10.67
C LYS A 131 -7.77 -26.39 9.82
N ALA A 132 -7.15 -26.30 8.64
CA ALA A 132 -7.40 -25.21 7.69
C ALA A 132 -8.86 -25.21 7.22
N GLU A 133 -9.47 -26.38 6.99
CA GLU A 133 -10.90 -26.47 6.67
C GLU A 133 -11.79 -26.01 7.84
N ALA A 134 -11.43 -26.38 9.08
CA ALA A 134 -12.12 -25.88 10.27
C ALA A 134 -11.96 -24.36 10.43
N GLY A 135 -10.76 -23.84 10.20
CA GLY A 135 -10.45 -22.41 10.20
C GLY A 135 -11.22 -21.63 9.15
N TRP A 136 -11.37 -22.19 7.94
CA TRP A 136 -12.21 -21.62 6.89
C TRP A 136 -13.66 -21.46 7.36
N LYS A 137 -14.22 -22.49 8.01
CA LYS A 137 -15.60 -22.43 8.56
C LYS A 137 -15.74 -21.36 9.65
N LEU A 138 -14.70 -21.16 10.47
CA LEU A 138 -14.66 -20.08 11.45
C LEU A 138 -14.59 -18.71 10.78
N PHE A 139 -13.69 -18.54 9.81
CA PHE A 139 -13.44 -17.30 9.09
C PHE A 139 -14.71 -16.74 8.41
N TYR A 140 -15.46 -17.61 7.73
CA TYR A 140 -16.73 -17.28 7.07
C TYR A 140 -17.96 -17.40 7.98
N GLY A 141 -17.76 -17.81 9.24
CA GLY A 141 -18.81 -18.09 10.20
C GLY A 141 -18.57 -17.37 11.52
N LYS A 142 -18.35 -18.14 12.60
CA LYS A 142 -18.29 -17.63 13.98
C LYS A 142 -17.30 -16.47 14.14
N ALA A 143 -16.10 -16.57 13.57
CA ALA A 143 -15.06 -15.55 13.72
C ALA A 143 -15.35 -14.28 12.89
N ASN A 144 -16.24 -14.37 11.89
CA ASN A 144 -16.71 -13.23 11.10
C ASN A 144 -15.60 -12.43 10.38
N CYS A 145 -14.42 -13.02 10.16
CA CYS A 145 -13.29 -12.36 9.51
C CYS A 145 -13.63 -11.92 8.07
N VAL A 146 -14.51 -12.66 7.39
CA VAL A 146 -15.03 -12.33 6.06
C VAL A 146 -15.72 -10.97 5.99
N ALA A 147 -16.22 -10.42 7.10
CA ALA A 147 -16.88 -9.12 7.11
C ALA A 147 -15.98 -7.99 6.59
N CYS A 148 -14.66 -8.09 6.83
CA CYS A 148 -13.67 -7.16 6.29
C CYS A 148 -12.89 -7.77 5.12
N HIS A 149 -12.64 -9.09 5.13
CA HIS A 149 -11.86 -9.78 4.11
C HIS A 149 -12.77 -10.55 3.12
N SER A 150 -13.65 -9.82 2.43
CA SER A 150 -14.78 -10.38 1.68
C SER A 150 -14.50 -10.72 0.21
N THR A 151 -13.41 -10.22 -0.36
CA THR A 151 -13.07 -10.43 -1.78
C THR A 151 -12.30 -11.74 -2.00
N PRO A 152 -12.19 -12.24 -3.25
CA PRO A 152 -11.37 -13.43 -3.57
C PRO A 152 -9.89 -13.30 -3.22
N GLU A 153 -9.36 -12.08 -3.10
CA GLU A 153 -7.98 -11.81 -2.67
C GLU A 153 -7.85 -11.71 -1.14
N GLY A 154 -8.95 -11.91 -0.41
CA GLY A 154 -9.01 -11.74 1.03
C GLY A 154 -8.81 -10.29 1.47
N THR A 155 -9.13 -9.30 0.64
CA THR A 155 -9.25 -7.88 1.03
C THR A 155 -10.72 -7.48 1.13
N GLY A 156 -11.01 -6.22 1.44
CA GLY A 156 -12.36 -5.67 1.36
C GLY A 156 -12.35 -4.14 1.44
N GLU A 157 -13.56 -3.58 1.51
CA GLU A 157 -13.78 -2.15 1.58
C GLU A 157 -13.64 -1.62 3.02
N GLY A 158 -13.32 -0.34 3.12
CA GLY A 158 -13.23 0.38 4.40
C GLY A 158 -11.82 0.74 4.83
N TYR A 159 -11.76 1.63 5.80
CA TYR A 159 -10.54 2.15 6.43
C TYR A 159 -10.70 2.02 7.94
N PHE A 160 -9.68 1.47 8.60
CA PHE A 160 -9.73 1.17 10.04
C PHE A 160 -8.54 1.80 10.76
N ASP A 161 -8.81 2.54 11.83
CA ASP A 161 -7.82 3.27 12.63
C ASP A 161 -7.59 2.65 14.03
N ASN A 162 -8.40 1.66 14.40
CA ASN A 162 -8.51 1.13 15.76
C ASN A 162 -8.15 -0.36 15.88
N ILE A 163 -7.51 -0.95 14.87
CA ILE A 163 -7.14 -2.38 14.85
C ILE A 163 -5.93 -2.67 15.73
N VAL A 164 -5.01 -1.74 15.93
CA VAL A 164 -3.82 -1.91 16.80
C VAL A 164 -3.72 -0.76 17.80
N GLU A 165 -2.90 -0.92 18.84
CA GLU A 165 -2.75 0.10 19.89
C GLU A 165 -2.15 1.41 19.37
N ASN A 166 -1.27 1.33 18.37
CA ASN A 166 -0.70 2.51 17.71
C ASN A 166 -1.61 2.89 16.54
N PRO A 167 -2.48 3.91 16.67
CA PRO A 167 -3.31 4.32 15.56
C PRO A 167 -2.43 4.84 14.42
N PRO A 168 -2.87 4.68 13.16
CA PRO A 168 -2.15 5.22 12.02
C PRO A 168 -2.04 6.74 12.14
N GLN A 169 -0.91 7.29 11.68
CA GLN A 169 -0.59 8.72 11.81
C GLN A 169 -0.36 9.39 10.46
N GLY A 170 -0.29 10.72 10.47
CA GLY A 170 -0.05 11.51 9.27
C GLY A 170 -1.17 11.35 8.24
N LEU A 171 -0.81 11.09 6.98
CA LEU A 171 -1.78 10.92 5.89
C LEU A 171 -2.66 9.66 6.04
N LEU A 172 -2.27 8.72 6.91
CA LEU A 172 -3.03 7.50 7.18
C LEU A 172 -3.96 7.63 8.40
N ALA A 173 -4.04 8.81 9.04
CA ALA A 173 -4.80 9.01 10.29
C ALA A 173 -6.31 8.77 10.19
N ILE A 174 -6.84 8.67 8.97
CA ILE A 174 -8.23 8.33 8.66
C ILE A 174 -8.48 6.81 8.57
N GLY A 175 -7.43 5.99 8.64
CA GLY A 175 -7.49 4.53 8.69
C GLY A 175 -6.65 3.82 7.63
N ILE A 176 -6.40 2.52 7.86
CA ILE A 176 -5.67 1.60 6.99
C ILE A 176 -6.66 0.69 6.24
N LYS A 177 -6.36 0.35 4.98
CA LYS A 177 -7.17 -0.65 4.25
C LYS A 177 -7.12 -1.98 4.95
N THR A 178 -8.14 -2.79 4.73
CA THR A 178 -7.98 -4.24 4.85
C THR A 178 -6.97 -4.76 3.81
N PRO A 179 -5.78 -5.25 4.22
CA PRO A 179 -4.82 -5.84 3.29
C PRO A 179 -5.34 -7.17 2.73
N GLY A 180 -4.86 -7.56 1.54
CA GLY A 180 -5.09 -8.91 1.01
C GLY A 180 -4.42 -9.97 1.89
N LEU A 181 -5.01 -11.17 1.95
CA LEU A 181 -4.52 -12.26 2.80
C LEU A 181 -3.68 -13.29 2.05
N ARG A 182 -3.54 -13.17 0.72
CA ARG A 182 -2.73 -14.12 -0.05
C ARG A 182 -1.24 -13.93 0.20
N GLY A 183 -0.52 -15.03 0.42
CA GLY A 183 0.93 -14.98 0.71
C GLY A 183 1.26 -14.34 2.06
N LEU A 184 0.27 -14.21 2.95
CA LEU A 184 0.39 -13.54 4.26
C LEU A 184 1.56 -14.09 5.09
N HIS A 185 1.86 -15.39 4.98
CA HIS A 185 2.92 -16.02 5.74
C HIS A 185 4.33 -15.46 5.46
N HIS A 186 4.52 -14.70 4.38
CA HIS A 186 5.79 -14.04 4.06
C HIS A 186 5.90 -12.59 4.56
N THR A 187 4.87 -12.06 5.22
CA THR A 187 4.77 -10.63 5.53
C THR A 187 4.97 -10.34 7.02
N ALA A 188 5.48 -11.29 7.80
CA ALA A 188 5.79 -11.03 9.21
C ALA A 188 6.90 -9.96 9.34
N PRO A 189 6.86 -9.10 10.38
CA PRO A 189 5.80 -8.97 11.38
C PRO A 189 4.54 -8.32 10.79
N TYR A 190 3.39 -8.65 11.38
CA TYR A 190 2.06 -8.27 10.90
C TYR A 190 1.57 -6.92 11.46
N PHE A 191 0.51 -6.41 10.83
CA PHE A 191 -0.06 -5.07 11.00
C PHE A 191 0.85 -3.95 10.46
N HIS A 192 0.26 -2.77 10.28
CA HIS A 192 0.96 -1.61 9.70
C HIS A 192 2.12 -1.10 10.57
N ASP A 193 2.08 -1.39 11.88
CA ASP A 193 3.10 -1.00 12.86
C ASP A 193 4.03 -2.16 13.25
N GLY A 194 3.83 -3.36 12.68
CA GLY A 194 4.62 -4.55 13.00
C GLY A 194 4.38 -5.09 14.41
N SER A 195 3.29 -4.73 15.08
CA SER A 195 3.03 -5.08 16.49
C SER A 195 2.78 -6.57 16.74
N ALA A 196 2.46 -7.36 15.72
CA ALA A 196 2.25 -8.80 15.86
C ALA A 196 3.37 -9.60 15.18
N ALA A 197 4.09 -10.41 15.97
CA ALA A 197 5.19 -11.22 15.45
C ALA A 197 4.70 -12.50 14.72
N THR A 198 3.56 -13.05 15.14
CA THR A 198 3.00 -14.30 14.64
C THR A 198 1.53 -14.14 14.22
N LEU A 199 1.03 -15.07 13.38
CA LEU A 199 -0.40 -15.12 13.05
C LEU A 199 -1.26 -15.41 14.28
N LEU A 200 -0.74 -16.14 15.26
CA LEU A 200 -1.46 -16.36 16.52
C LEU A 200 -1.62 -15.04 17.31
N ASP A 201 -0.62 -14.16 17.27
CA ASP A 201 -0.72 -12.82 17.88
C ASP A 201 -1.76 -11.96 17.15
N VAL A 202 -1.85 -12.08 15.82
CA VAL A 202 -2.91 -11.45 15.01
C VAL A 202 -4.29 -11.92 15.46
N MET A 203 -4.51 -13.24 15.56
CA MET A 203 -5.81 -13.78 15.98
C MET A 203 -6.19 -13.33 17.38
N LYS A 204 -5.24 -13.37 18.34
CA LYS A 204 -5.46 -12.89 19.71
C LYS A 204 -5.83 -11.41 19.75
N ARG A 205 -5.22 -10.59 18.90
CA ARG A 205 -5.55 -9.16 18.80
C ARG A 205 -6.97 -8.97 18.29
N TYR A 206 -7.34 -9.65 17.21
CA TYR A 206 -8.69 -9.56 16.64
C TYR A 206 -9.77 -10.09 17.58
N THR A 207 -9.51 -11.13 18.36
CA THR A 207 -10.46 -11.63 19.37
C THR A 207 -10.38 -10.88 20.71
N SER A 208 -9.67 -9.76 20.79
CA SER A 208 -9.70 -8.95 22.01
C SER A 208 -11.05 -8.22 22.12
N PRO A 209 -11.50 -7.90 23.35
CA PRO A 209 -12.73 -7.13 23.55
C PRO A 209 -12.76 -5.76 22.89
N ASP A 210 -11.59 -5.22 22.49
CA ASP A 210 -11.47 -3.91 21.86
C ASP A 210 -11.88 -3.93 20.38
N ILE A 211 -11.99 -5.11 19.77
CA ILE A 211 -12.45 -5.30 18.39
C ILE A 211 -13.77 -6.09 18.41
N PRO A 212 -14.92 -5.41 18.66
CA PRO A 212 -16.19 -6.09 18.91
C PRO A 212 -16.79 -6.78 17.66
N GLN A 213 -16.21 -6.57 16.47
CA GLN A 213 -16.65 -7.20 15.22
C GLN A 213 -16.30 -8.69 15.15
N VAL A 214 -15.33 -9.13 15.96
CA VAL A 214 -14.91 -10.52 16.08
C VAL A 214 -15.24 -11.01 17.49
N PRO A 215 -15.89 -12.18 17.66
CA PRO A 215 -16.21 -12.67 18.99
C PRO A 215 -14.95 -12.92 19.84
N SER A 216 -15.00 -12.49 21.10
CA SER A 216 -13.91 -12.68 22.06
C SER A 216 -13.92 -14.04 22.77
N ASP A 217 -14.84 -14.93 22.38
CA ASP A 217 -15.05 -16.26 22.97
C ASP A 217 -14.56 -17.41 22.08
N LEU A 218 -13.64 -17.13 21.14
CA LEU A 218 -12.93 -18.18 20.42
C LEU A 218 -11.97 -18.92 21.36
N SER A 219 -12.06 -20.24 21.37
CA SER A 219 -11.13 -21.12 22.08
C SER A 219 -9.74 -21.11 21.43
N GLU A 220 -8.73 -21.52 22.19
CA GLU A 220 -7.36 -21.62 21.67
C GLU A 220 -7.26 -22.52 20.44
N ASN A 221 -8.04 -23.62 20.40
CA ASN A 221 -8.10 -24.48 19.22
C ASN A 221 -8.69 -23.76 18.00
N GLU A 222 -9.77 -22.99 18.18
CA GLU A 222 -10.37 -22.20 17.08
C GLU A 222 -9.38 -21.14 16.55
N LEU A 223 -8.57 -20.53 17.43
CA LEU A 223 -7.52 -19.60 17.00
C LEU A 223 -6.45 -20.32 16.17
N LEU A 224 -6.04 -21.53 16.58
CA LEU A 224 -5.06 -22.33 15.84
C LEU A 224 -5.61 -22.80 14.50
N GLU A 225 -6.89 -23.17 14.42
CA GLU A 225 -7.56 -23.52 13.17
C GLU A 225 -7.59 -22.33 12.20
N LEU A 226 -7.89 -21.12 12.69
CA LEU A 226 -7.78 -19.89 11.89
C LEU A 226 -6.35 -19.64 11.40
N VAL A 227 -5.33 -19.89 12.24
CA VAL A 227 -3.92 -19.77 11.83
C VAL A 227 -3.57 -20.75 10.72
N GLU A 228 -4.00 -22.01 10.81
CA GLU A 228 -3.79 -23.00 9.74
C GLU A 228 -4.50 -22.59 8.45
N TYR A 229 -5.70 -22.01 8.54
CA TYR A 229 -6.36 -21.44 7.37
C TYR A 229 -5.53 -20.30 6.75
N MET A 230 -4.96 -19.40 7.56
CA MET A 230 -4.08 -18.33 7.05
C MET A 230 -2.80 -18.87 6.39
N HIS A 231 -2.25 -19.99 6.86
CA HIS A 231 -1.11 -20.64 6.19
C HIS A 231 -1.46 -21.20 4.81
N SER A 232 -2.74 -21.50 4.57
CA SER A 232 -3.24 -22.00 3.28
C SER A 232 -3.46 -20.90 2.21
N LEU A 233 -3.27 -19.62 2.55
CA LEU A 233 -3.54 -18.46 1.69
C LEU A 233 -2.30 -17.87 1.02
#